data_AF-A0A1I4U280-F1
#
_entry.id   AF-A0A1I4U280-F1
#
_cell.length_a   1.000
_cell.length_b   1.000
_cell.length_c   1.000
_cell.angle_alpha   90.00
_cell.angle_beta   90.00
_cell.angle_gamma   90.00
#
_symmetry.space_group_name_H-M   'P 1'
#
loop_
_entity.id
_entity.type
_entity.pdbx_description
1 polymer ?
#
loop_
_entity_poly.entity_id
_entity_poly.type
_entity_poly.pdbx_seq_one_letter_code
_entity_poly.pdbx_strand_id
1 'polypeptide(L)' 'MTGILFVLRSGVPWEMLPAEMGCGCGMSCWRRLRDWQAAGVWARLH' A
#
# COMPACT_ATOMS: atom_id res chain seq x y z
N MET A 1 -7.91 0.50 2.53
CA MET A 1 -6.52 0.32 3.03
C MET A 1 -5.98 -1.10 2.78
N THR A 2 -6.71 -1.98 2.11
CA THR A 2 -6.34 -3.39 1.90
C THR A 2 -5.22 -3.58 0.86
N GLY A 3 -5.12 -2.69 -0.13
CA GLY A 3 -4.16 -2.81 -1.23
C GLY A 3 -2.69 -2.75 -0.82
N ILE A 4 -2.33 -1.92 0.18
CA ILE A 4 -0.94 -1.85 0.67
C ILE A 4 -0.54 -3.17 1.33
N LEU A 5 -1.39 -3.72 2.21
CA LEU A 5 -1.13 -4.99 2.88
C LEU A 5 -1.10 -6.16 1.88
N PHE A 6 -1.96 -6.13 0.86
CA PHE A 6 -1.97 -7.14 -0.19
C PHE A 6 -0.65 -7.17 -0.96
N VAL A 7 -0.15 -6.01 -1.42
CA VAL A 7 1.13 -5.91 -2.13
C VAL A 7 2.29 -6.33 -1.25
N LEU A 8 2.32 -5.89 0.00
CA LEU A 8 3.38 -6.28 0.94
C LEU A 8 3.38 -7.79 1.23
N ARG A 9 2.21 -8.44 1.23
CA ARG A 9 2.09 -9.88 1.49
C ARG A 9 2.34 -10.75 0.26
N SER A 10 1.91 -10.30 -0.91
CA SER A 10 1.96 -11.07 -2.17
C SER A 10 3.18 -10.76 -3.02
N GLY A 11 3.83 -9.60 -2.82
CA GLY A 11 4.97 -9.15 -3.61
C GLY A 11 4.62 -8.71 -5.03
N VAL A 12 3.33 -8.60 -5.38
CA VAL A 12 2.93 -8.17 -6.73
C VAL A 12 3.19 -6.68 -6.96
N PRO A 13 3.51 -6.25 -8.20
CA PRO A 13 3.63 -4.84 -8.54
C PRO A 13 2.32 -4.06 -8.29
N TRP A 14 2.42 -2.77 -8.00
CA TRP A 14 1.25 -1.91 -7.73
C TRP A 14 0.29 -1.82 -8.93
N GLU A 15 0.81 -1.92 -10.14
CA GLU A 15 0.07 -1.93 -11.41
C GLU A 15 -0.81 -3.17 -11.57
N MET A 16 -0.47 -4.24 -10.86
CA MET A 16 -1.21 -5.52 -10.86
C MET A 16 -2.24 -5.61 -9.72
N LEU A 17 -2.49 -4.52 -8.99
CA LEU A 17 -3.48 -4.53 -7.92
C LEU A 17 -4.87 -4.80 -8.51
N PRO A 18 -5.62 -5.81 -8.02
CA PRO A 18 -6.95 -6.10 -8.53
C PRO A 18 -7.89 -4.90 -8.37
N ALA A 19 -8.58 -4.50 -9.45
CA ALA A 19 -9.55 -3.41 -9.40
C ALA A 19 -10.73 -3.72 -8.46
N GLU A 20 -11.08 -5.00 -8.33
CA GLU A 20 -12.15 -5.54 -7.49
C GLU A 20 -11.93 -5.27 -5.99
N MET A 21 -10.69 -4.99 -5.56
CA MET A 21 -10.38 -4.65 -4.17
C MET A 21 -10.88 -3.27 -3.75
N GLY A 22 -11.40 -2.45 -4.67
CA GLY A 22 -11.91 -1.11 -4.37
C GLY A 22 -10.87 -0.17 -3.77
N CYS A 23 -9.58 -0.48 -3.92
CA CYS A 23 -8.47 0.26 -3.30
C CYS A 23 -7.99 1.47 -4.13
N GLY A 24 -8.69 1.77 -5.24
CA GLY A 24 -8.24 2.75 -6.24
C GLY A 24 -7.07 2.21 -7.07
N CYS A 25 -6.37 3.09 -7.80
CA CYS A 25 -5.17 2.69 -8.53
C CYS A 25 -4.01 2.36 -7.56
N GLY A 26 -3.15 1.41 -7.93
CA GLY A 26 -1.97 1.04 -7.14
C GLY A 26 -1.08 2.24 -6.77
N MET A 27 -1.01 3.25 -7.64
CA MET A 27 -0.28 4.49 -7.39
C MET A 27 -0.83 5.31 -6.21
N SER A 28 -2.12 5.22 -5.90
CA SER A 28 -2.71 5.87 -4.73
C SER A 28 -2.33 5.13 -3.44
N CYS A 29 -2.22 3.80 -3.49
CA CYS A 29 -1.70 3.00 -2.39
C CYS A 29 -0.20 3.25 -2.16
N TRP A 30 0.59 3.36 -3.22
CA TRP A 30 2.01 3.69 -3.14
C TRP A 30 2.27 5.07 -2.52
N ARG A 31 1.55 6.10 -2.96
CA ARG A 31 1.65 7.45 -2.37
C ARG A 31 1.37 7.42 -0.87
N ARG A 32 0.32 6.71 -0.46
CA ARG A 32 -0.06 6.58 0.95
C ARG A 32 0.97 5.80 1.78
N LEU A 33 1.58 4.75 1.21
CA LEU A 33 2.68 4.03 1.85
C LEU A 33 3.89 4.95 2.08
N ARG A 34 4.24 5.78 1.09
CA ARG A 34 5.32 6.77 1.21
C ARG A 34 5.01 7.80 2.31
N ASP A 35 3.76 8.27 2.40
CA ASP A 35 3.35 9.19 3.45
C ASP A 35 3.47 8.56 4.84
N TRP A 36 3.18 7.26 4.98
CA TRP A 36 3.39 6.53 6.23
C TRP A 36 4.86 6.38 6.61
N GLN A 37 5.72 6.14 5.62
CA GLN A 37 7.18 6.13 5.85
C GLN A 37 7.67 7.49 6.32
N ALA A 38 7.24 8.58 5.66
CA ALA A 38 7.59 9.94 6.06
C ALA A 38 7.06 10.31 7.45
N ALA A 39 5.85 9.86 7.79
CA ALA A 39 5.26 10.05 9.11
C ALA A 39 5.86 9.13 10.20
N GLY A 40 6.82 8.27 9.86
CA GLY A 40 7.48 7.38 10.83
C GLY A 40 6.53 6.32 11.41
N VAL A 41 5.44 5.98 10.71
CA VAL A 41 4.43 5.02 11.19
C VAL A 41 5.07 3.68 11.54
N TRP A 42 6.04 3.23 10.75
CA TRP A 42 6.77 1.99 11.01
C TRP A 42 7.57 2.02 12.31
N ALA A 43 8.17 3.17 12.66
CA ALA A 43 8.90 3.33 13.92
C ALA A 43 7.99 3.32 15.15
N ARG A 44 6.68 3.53 14.95
CA ARG A 44 5.66 3.52 16.02
C ARG A 44 4.99 2.14 16.19
N LEU A 45 5.32 1.16 15.34
CA LEU A 45 4.77 -0.20 15.36
C LEU A 45 5.65 -1.22 16.09
N HIS A 46 6.61 -0.77 16.91
CA HIS A 46 7.47 -1.64 17.74
C HIS A 46 6.68 -2.39 18.83
#